data_AF-A0A7W2TDH1-F1
#
_entry.id   AF-A0A7W2TDH1-F1
#
_cell.length_a   1.000
_cell.length_b   1.000
_cell.length_c   1.000
_cell.angle_alpha   90.00
_cell.angle_beta   90.00
_cell.angle_gamma   90.00
#
_symmetry.space_group_name_H-M   'P 1'
#
loop_
_entity.id
_entity.type
_entity.pdbx_description
1 polymer ?
#
loop_
_entity_poly.entity_id
_entity_poly.type
_entity_poly.pdbx_seq_one_letter_code
_entity_poly.pdbx_strand_id
1 'polypeptide(L)'
;MSINIIPTIDLLYAGQVPLIPAYAPAPNGQMSDTRGRLLGDLRISVTDRCNFRCTYCMPKEVFGKGYQYLPQSELLSFDEITRMARLFVAHGVTKIRLTGGEPLLRKNLEVLVEMLAALKTPN
;
A
#
# COMPACT_ATOMS: atom_id res chain seq x y z
N MET A 1 11.09 30.69 19.04
CA MET A 1 11.36 29.59 18.10
C MET A 1 10.02 29.07 17.61
N SER A 2 9.63 29.47 16.41
CA SER A 2 8.41 29.01 15.75
C SER A 2 8.64 27.59 15.24
N ILE A 3 8.00 26.62 15.90
CA ILE A 3 7.98 25.24 15.44
C ILE A 3 6.95 25.20 14.31
N ASN A 4 7.41 25.11 13.06
CA ASN A 4 6.52 24.83 11.94
C ASN A 4 6.05 23.38 12.07
N ILE A 5 4.89 23.19 12.70
CA ILE A 5 4.18 21.92 12.73
C ILE A 5 3.80 21.62 11.28
N ILE A 6 4.38 20.58 10.69
CA ILE A 6 3.95 20.05 9.39
C ILE A 6 2.68 19.24 9.68
N PRO A 7 1.48 19.70 9.26
CA PRO A 7 0.24 18.96 9.47
C PRO A 7 0.30 17.72 8.59
N THR A 8 0.65 16.58 9.19
CA THR A 8 1.00 15.37 8.45
C THR A 8 -0.23 14.56 8.03
N ILE A 9 -1.45 14.97 8.43
CA ILE A 9 -2.64 14.15 8.21
C ILE A 9 -3.88 14.91 7.72
N ASP A 10 -4.05 16.20 8.04
CA ASP A 10 -5.31 16.90 7.74
C ASP A 10 -5.43 17.46 6.31
N LEU A 11 -4.32 17.74 5.61
CA LEU A 11 -4.37 18.26 4.23
C LEU A 11 -4.55 17.18 3.16
N LEU A 12 -4.35 15.90 3.48
CA LEU A 12 -4.56 14.80 2.52
C LEU A 12 -6.04 14.49 2.32
N TYR A 13 -6.87 14.70 3.35
CA TYR A 13 -8.33 14.58 3.22
C TYR A 13 -8.98 15.78 2.51
N ALA A 14 -8.26 16.90 2.39
CA ALA A 14 -8.66 18.05 1.58
C ALA A 14 -8.23 17.93 0.10
N GLY A 15 -7.59 16.82 -0.28
CA GLY A 15 -7.28 16.54 -1.68
C GLY A 15 -8.56 16.44 -2.50
N GLN A 16 -8.67 17.24 -3.56
CA GLN A 16 -9.73 17.05 -4.56
C GLN A 16 -9.70 15.60 -5.02
N VAL A 17 -10.87 14.94 -4.98
CA VAL A 17 -11.03 13.63 -5.60
C VAL A 17 -10.58 13.76 -7.05
N PRO A 18 -9.60 12.97 -7.50
CA PRO A 18 -9.13 13.07 -8.87
C PRO A 18 -10.29 12.78 -9.83
N LEU A 19 -10.37 13.53 -10.93
CA LEU A 19 -11.37 13.27 -11.97
C LEU A 19 -11.12 11.87 -12.52
N ILE A 20 -12.06 10.95 -12.24
CA ILE A 20 -12.02 9.60 -12.78
C ILE A 20 -12.51 9.67 -14.24
N PRO A 21 -11.69 9.30 -15.23
CA PRO A 21 -12.13 9.32 -16.62
C PRO A 21 -13.25 8.29 -16.83
N ALA A 22 -14.23 8.64 -17.67
CA ALA A 22 -15.33 7.74 -18.02
C ALA A 22 -14.87 6.45 -18.72
N TYR A 23 -13.66 6.48 -19.29
CA TYR A 23 -13.01 5.35 -19.92
C TYR A 23 -11.59 5.19 -19.42
N ALA A 24 -11.28 4.01 -18.88
CA ALA A 24 -9.91 3.63 -18.56
C ALA A 24 -9.28 2.99 -19.80
N PRO A 25 -8.08 3.43 -20.24
CA PRO A 25 -7.38 2.78 -21.33
C PRO A 25 -7.13 1.30 -20.98
N ALA A 26 -7.23 0.43 -22.00
CA ALA A 26 -6.92 -0.98 -21.80
C ALA A 26 -5.46 -1.14 -21.36
N PRO A 27 -5.17 -2.03 -20.40
CA PRO A 27 -3.80 -2.28 -19.96
C PRO A 27 -2.95 -2.79 -21.13
N ASN A 28 -1.82 -2.12 -21.37
CA ASN A 28 -0.85 -2.47 -22.42
C ASN A 28 0.55 -2.76 -21.87
N GLY A 29 0.70 -2.86 -20.54
CA GLY A 29 1.99 -3.09 -19.87
C GLY A 29 2.96 -1.90 -19.87
N GLN A 30 2.58 -0.73 -20.41
CA GLN A 30 3.48 0.41 -20.61
C GLN A 30 3.03 1.67 -19.84
N MET A 31 2.47 1.49 -18.64
CA MET A 31 2.08 2.63 -17.81
C MET A 31 3.31 3.38 -17.28
N SER A 32 3.41 4.67 -17.60
CA SER A 32 4.48 5.56 -17.13
C SER A 32 3.94 6.76 -16.37
N ASP A 33 4.75 7.29 -15.45
CA ASP A 33 4.46 8.58 -14.83
C ASP A 33 4.82 9.78 -15.71
N THR A 34 4.63 11.00 -15.19
CA THR A 34 4.94 12.26 -15.90
C THR A 34 6.43 12.47 -16.18
N ARG A 35 7.31 11.65 -15.60
CA ARG A 35 8.76 11.65 -15.83
C ARG A 35 9.19 10.49 -16.73
N GLY A 36 8.25 9.74 -17.30
CA GLY A 36 8.51 8.60 -18.18
C GLY A 36 9.03 7.34 -17.48
N ARG A 37 8.90 7.24 -16.14
CA ARG A 37 9.30 6.04 -15.40
C ARG A 37 8.19 5.00 -15.49
N LEU A 38 8.53 3.77 -15.88
CA LEU A 38 7.59 2.67 -15.97
C LEU A 38 7.17 2.14 -14.60
N LEU A 39 5.92 1.70 -14.52
CA LEU A 39 5.33 1.08 -13.35
C LEU A 39 5.80 -0.38 -13.21
N GLY A 40 6.88 -0.63 -12.47
CA GLY A 40 7.47 -1.98 -12.32
C GLY A 40 7.22 -2.68 -10.97
N ASP A 41 7.19 -1.91 -9.87
CA ASP A 41 7.16 -2.43 -8.50
C ASP A 41 5.88 -2.00 -7.76
N LEU A 42 5.15 -2.96 -7.19
CA LEU A 42 4.01 -2.72 -6.32
C LEU A 42 4.37 -3.06 -4.87
N ARG A 43 4.38 -2.04 -4.00
CA ARG A 43 4.57 -2.22 -2.55
C ARG A 43 3.21 -2.25 -1.85
N ILE A 44 2.90 -3.37 -1.21
CA ILE A 44 1.63 -3.58 -0.52
C ILE A 44 1.90 -3.54 0.99
N SER A 45 1.27 -2.59 1.68
CA SER A 45 1.28 -2.54 3.15
C SER A 45 0.11 -3.38 3.67
N VAL A 46 0.39 -4.53 4.30
CA VAL A 46 -0.65 -5.48 4.74
C VAL A 46 -1.13 -5.23 6.17
N THR A 47 -0.38 -4.45 6.94
CA THR A 47 -0.71 -4.10 8.32
C THR A 47 0.04 -2.85 8.76
N ASP A 48 -0.53 -2.11 9.70
CA ASP A 48 0.07 -0.97 10.40
C ASP A 48 0.73 -1.37 11.74
N ARG A 49 0.60 -2.64 12.14
CA ARG A 49 1.15 -3.16 13.39
C ARG A 49 2.59 -3.65 13.20
N CYS A 50 3.43 -3.44 14.21
CA CYS A 50 4.79 -3.96 14.29
C CYS A 50 5.07 -4.48 15.69
N ASN A 51 5.89 -5.52 15.80
CA ASN A 51 6.37 -6.07 17.08
C ASN A 51 7.55 -5.27 17.64
N PHE A 52 8.20 -4.44 16.82
CA PHE A 52 9.30 -3.56 17.23
C PHE A 52 8.87 -2.10 17.37
N ARG A 53 9.71 -1.33 18.07
CA ARG A 53 9.56 0.11 18.29
C ARG A 53 10.88 0.83 17.99
N CYS A 54 11.29 0.73 16.73
CA CYS A 54 12.53 1.35 16.26
C CYS A 54 12.40 2.88 16.37
N THR A 55 13.42 3.53 16.91
CA THR A 55 13.43 4.98 17.21
C THR A 55 13.18 5.85 15.97
N TYR A 56 13.63 5.40 14.80
CA TYR A 56 13.49 6.12 13.53
C TYR A 56 12.20 5.81 12.76
N CYS A 57 11.38 4.85 13.21
CA CYS A 57 10.23 4.36 12.46
C CYS A 57 8.95 4.34 13.30
N MET A 58 8.96 3.63 14.44
CA MET A 58 7.83 3.53 15.36
C MET A 58 8.30 3.84 16.80
N PRO A 59 8.64 5.11 17.09
CA PRO A 59 9.08 5.54 18.42
C PRO A 59 8.03 5.26 19.49
N LYS A 60 8.45 4.80 20.69
CA LYS A 60 7.53 4.39 21.77
C LYS A 60 6.70 5.55 22.33
N GLU A 61 7.24 6.76 22.23
CA GLU A 61 6.61 8.00 22.68
C GLU A 61 5.34 8.29 21.88
N VAL A 62 5.28 7.84 20.63
CA VAL A 62 4.13 7.98 19.72
C VAL A 62 3.31 6.70 19.65
N PHE A 63 3.96 5.54 19.43
CA PHE A 63 3.32 4.24 19.20
C PHE A 63 3.25 3.37 20.47
N GLY A 64 3.01 4.01 21.61
CA GLY A 64 2.92 3.39 22.93
C GLY A 64 1.58 2.67 23.18
N LYS A 65 1.25 2.43 24.45
CA LYS A 65 0.04 1.68 24.85
C LYS A 65 -1.28 2.35 24.42
N GLY A 66 -1.28 3.67 24.23
CA GLY A 66 -2.47 4.43 23.83
C GLY A 66 -2.66 4.59 22.32
N TYR A 67 -1.73 4.08 21.50
CA TYR A 67 -1.84 4.23 20.05
C TYR A 67 -2.93 3.33 19.48
N GLN A 68 -3.88 3.93 18.77
CA GLN A 68 -4.97 3.22 18.12
C GLN A 68 -4.55 2.79 16.72
N TYR A 69 -4.30 1.49 16.58
CA TYR A 69 -4.08 0.86 15.28
C TYR A 69 -5.40 0.74 14.51
N LEU A 70 -5.29 0.67 13.18
CA LEU A 70 -6.42 0.46 12.30
C LEU A 70 -7.19 -0.80 12.72
N PRO A 71 -8.53 -0.71 12.83
CA PRO A 71 -9.36 -1.88 13.04
C PRO A 71 -9.26 -2.80 11.82
N GLN A 72 -9.51 -4.09 12.03
CA GLN A 72 -9.40 -5.10 10.98
C GLN A 72 -10.27 -4.80 9.75
N SER A 73 -11.43 -4.18 9.95
CA SER A 73 -12.40 -3.81 8.92
C SER A 73 -11.93 -2.67 8.01
N GLU A 74 -10.96 -1.86 8.45
CA GLU A 74 -10.39 -0.77 7.66
C GLU A 74 -9.15 -1.21 6.87
N LEU A 75 -8.66 -2.44 7.11
CA LEU A 75 -7.61 -3.04 6.30
C LEU A 75 -8.22 -3.76 5.11
N LEU A 76 -7.61 -3.58 3.94
CA LEU A 76 -8.03 -4.31 2.74
C LEU A 76 -8.03 -5.82 2.99
N SER A 77 -9.09 -6.47 2.51
CA SER A 77 -9.18 -7.92 2.43
C SER A 77 -8.17 -8.48 1.41
N PHE A 78 -7.85 -9.76 1.51
CA PHE A 78 -6.95 -10.39 0.55
C PHE A 78 -7.55 -10.44 -0.86
N ASP A 79 -8.87 -10.52 -0.98
CA ASP A 79 -9.56 -10.42 -2.27
C ASP A 79 -9.40 -9.04 -2.91
N GLU A 80 -9.53 -7.97 -2.12
CA GLU A 80 -9.31 -6.61 -2.60
C GLU A 80 -7.84 -6.39 -3.00
N ILE A 81 -6.90 -6.83 -2.17
CA ILE A 81 -5.47 -6.75 -2.47
C ILE A 81 -5.14 -7.49 -3.77
N THR A 82 -5.65 -8.72 -3.91
CA THR A 82 -5.41 -9.56 -5.09
C THR A 82 -6.07 -8.96 -6.34
N ARG A 83 -7.29 -8.41 -6.21
CA ARG A 83 -7.96 -7.67 -7.27
C ARG A 83 -7.10 -6.50 -7.73
N MET A 84 -6.59 -5.69 -6.82
CA MET A 84 -5.73 -4.56 -7.15
C MET A 84 -4.42 -5.02 -7.80
N ALA A 85 -3.75 -6.01 -7.21
CA ALA A 85 -2.50 -6.56 -7.75
C ALA A 85 -2.67 -7.05 -9.19
N ARG A 86 -3.75 -7.76 -9.50
CA ARG A 86 -4.06 -8.19 -10.89
C ARG A 86 -4.17 -7.00 -11.85
N LEU A 87 -4.83 -5.92 -11.46
CA LEU A 87 -4.93 -4.71 -12.29
C LEU A 87 -3.55 -4.09 -12.50
N PHE A 88 -2.74 -3.98 -11.45
CA PHE A 88 -1.38 -3.45 -11.53
C PHE A 88 -0.45 -4.30 -12.41
N VAL A 89 -0.53 -5.62 -12.30
CA VAL A 89 0.24 -6.56 -13.15
C VAL A 89 -0.12 -6.38 -14.62
N ALA A 90 -1.41 -6.20 -14.95
CA ALA A 90 -1.82 -5.91 -16.32
C ALA A 90 -1.22 -4.59 -16.86
N HIS A 91 -0.92 -3.64 -15.99
CA HIS A 91 -0.33 -2.34 -16.36
C HIS A 91 1.21 -2.32 -16.39
N GLY A 92 1.87 -3.45 -16.11
CA GLY A 92 3.33 -3.60 -16.26
C GLY A 92 4.08 -3.94 -14.96
N VAL A 93 3.39 -4.07 -13.83
CA VAL A 93 4.04 -4.50 -12.58
C VAL A 93 4.55 -5.93 -12.71
N THR A 94 5.83 -6.11 -12.43
CA THR A 94 6.50 -7.42 -12.44
C THR A 94 6.92 -7.88 -11.05
N LYS A 95 6.94 -6.97 -10.08
CA LYS A 95 7.42 -7.24 -8.73
C LYS A 95 6.45 -6.75 -7.67
N ILE A 96 6.05 -7.66 -6.79
CA ILE A 96 5.22 -7.34 -5.63
C ILE A 96 6.06 -7.49 -4.36
N ARG A 97 6.04 -6.47 -3.50
CA ARG A 97 6.68 -6.51 -2.18
C ARG A 97 5.63 -6.35 -1.09
N LEU A 98 5.51 -7.36 -0.24
CA LEU A 98 4.69 -7.30 0.97
C LEU A 98 5.44 -6.62 2.10
N THR A 99 4.78 -5.65 2.74
CA THR A 99 5.35 -4.74 3.75
C THR A 99 4.27 -4.34 4.75
N GLY A 100 4.54 -3.42 5.66
CA GLY A 100 3.58 -2.94 6.64
C GLY A 100 4.29 -2.15 7.73
N GLY A 101 3.87 -2.37 8.98
CA GLY A 101 4.82 -2.57 10.06
C GLY A 101 5.57 -3.89 9.85
N GLU A 102 5.24 -4.91 10.64
CA GLU A 102 5.80 -6.27 10.47
C GLU A 102 4.76 -7.16 9.74
N PRO A 103 5.00 -7.53 8.46
CA PRO A 103 4.03 -8.29 7.67
C PRO A 103 3.56 -9.58 8.32
N LEU A 104 4.46 -10.29 9.02
CA LEU A 104 4.17 -11.58 9.63
C LEU A 104 3.17 -11.50 10.80
N LEU A 105 2.82 -10.29 11.26
CA LEU A 105 1.73 -10.10 12.23
C LEU A 105 0.33 -10.14 11.60
N ARG A 106 0.23 -10.05 10.26
CA ARG A 106 -1.04 -10.23 9.55
C ARG A 106 -1.38 -11.72 9.53
N LYS A 107 -2.49 -12.08 10.17
CA LYS A 107 -2.96 -13.48 10.20
C LYS A 107 -3.21 -14.01 8.78
N ASN A 108 -2.91 -15.29 8.57
CA ASN A 108 -3.11 -16.04 7.34
C ASN A 108 -2.39 -15.45 6.11
N LEU A 109 -1.25 -14.76 6.31
CA LEU A 109 -0.53 -14.09 5.24
C LEU A 109 -0.14 -15.06 4.10
N GLU A 110 0.11 -16.33 4.41
CA GLU A 110 0.38 -17.38 3.44
C GLU A 110 -0.73 -17.52 2.38
N VAL A 111 -1.99 -17.30 2.75
CA VAL A 111 -3.13 -17.32 1.81
C VAL A 111 -2.99 -16.18 0.81
N LEU A 112 -2.63 -14.96 1.28
CA LEU A 112 -2.39 -13.84 0.38
C LEU A 112 -1.21 -14.13 -0.56
N VAL A 113 -0.14 -14.75 -0.04
CA VAL A 113 1.03 -15.13 -0.86
C VAL A 113 0.62 -16.12 -1.95
N GLU A 114 -0.18 -17.14 -1.63
CA GLU A 114 -0.72 -18.10 -2.60
C GLU A 114 -1.54 -17.41 -3.69
N MET A 115 -2.47 -16.53 -3.30
CA MET A 115 -3.31 -15.77 -4.24
C MET A 115 -2.49 -14.89 -5.18
N LEU A 116 -1.44 -14.22 -4.66
CA LEU A 116 -0.56 -13.37 -5.45
C LEU A 116 0.37 -14.17 -6.36
N ALA A 117 0.85 -15.34 -5.92
CA ALA A 117 1.71 -16.22 -6.70
C ALA A 117 0.99 -16.80 -7.94
N ALA A 118 -0.35 -16.89 -7.90
CA ALA A 118 -1.15 -17.30 -9.05
C ALA A 118 -1.23 -16.25 -10.17
N LEU A 119 -0.84 -15.00 -9.90
CA LEU A 119 -0.85 -13.93 -10.90
C LEU A 119 0.28 -14.12 -11.92
N LYS A 120 -0.05 -13.98 -13.20
CA LYS A 120 0.92 -14.08 -14.30
C LYS A 120 1.28 -12.69 -14.80
N THR A 121 2.58 -12.40 -14.86
CA THR A 121 3.08 -11.22 -15.55
C THR A 121 2.92 -11.40 -17.06
N PRO A 122 2.50 -10.36 -17.79
CA PRO A 122 2.64 -10.37 -19.24
C PRO A 122 4.15 -10.42 -19.54
N ASN A 123 4.58 -11.50 -20.21
CA ASN A 123 5.98 -11.70 -20.63
C ASN A 123 6.48 -10.55 -21.51
#